data_AF-A0A7X2MPL5-F1
#
_entry.id   AF-A0A7X2MPL5-F1
#
_cell.length_a   1.000
_cell.length_b   1.000
_cell.length_c   1.000
_cell.angle_alpha   90.00
_cell.angle_beta   90.00
_cell.angle_gamma   90.00
#
_symmetry.space_group_name_H-M   'P 1'
#
loop_
_entity.id
_entity.type
_entity.pdbx_description
1 polymer ?
#
loop_
_entity_poly.entity_id
_entity_poly.type
_entity_poly.pdbx_seq_one_letter_code
_entity_poly.pdbx_strand_id
1 'polypeptide(L)' 'MYHVVAATTNPAKIHAIAQAFNDVFGEGSCHIEG' A
#
# COMPACT_ATOMS: atom_id res chain seq x y z
N MET A 1 -9.38 -7.59 -3.90
CA MET A 1 -8.15 -6.79 -3.98
C MET A 1 -8.52 -5.35 -3.72
N TYR A 2 -8.05 -4.78 -2.62
CA TYR A 2 -8.30 -3.38 -2.28
C TYR A 2 -7.41 -2.48 -3.14
N HIS A 3 -8.00 -1.52 -3.86
CA HIS A 3 -7.26 -0.49 -4.58
C HIS A 3 -7.04 0.68 -3.62
N VAL A 4 -5.77 0.94 -3.29
CA VAL A 4 -5.36 1.94 -2.29
C VAL A 4 -4.53 3.00 -2.99
N VAL A 5 -5.03 4.23 -3.06
CA VAL A 5 -4.31 5.35 -3.66
C VAL A 5 -3.58 6.13 -2.56
N ALA A 6 -2.26 6.09 -2.57
CA ALA A 6 -1.41 6.92 -1.74
C ALA A 6 -1.36 8.33 -2.35
N ALA A 7 -1.85 9.35 -1.64
CA ALA A 7 -1.77 10.74 -2.08
C ALA A 7 -0.34 11.32 -1.89
N THR A 8 0.67 10.61 -2.38
CA THR A 8 2.08 10.95 -2.23
C THR A 8 2.92 10.18 -3.24
N THR A 9 3.74 10.90 -4.00
CA THR A 9 4.71 10.30 -4.92
C THR A 9 6.03 9.91 -4.25
N ASN A 10 6.19 10.16 -2.94
CA ASN A 10 7.38 9.74 -2.20
C ASN A 10 7.42 8.20 -2.07
N PRO A 11 8.42 7.51 -2.66
CA PRO A 11 8.48 6.06 -2.68
C PRO A 11 8.60 5.44 -1.28
N ALA A 12 9.26 6.10 -0.33
CA ALA A 12 9.38 5.59 1.04
C ALA A 12 8.02 5.55 1.76
N LYS A 13 7.17 6.56 1.53
CA LYS A 13 5.81 6.59 2.10
C LYS A 13 4.93 5.52 1.47
N ILE A 14 5.01 5.36 0.14
CA ILE A 14 4.26 4.33 -0.59
C ILE A 14 4.63 2.93 -0.05
N HIS A 15 5.93 2.64 0.12
CA HIS A 15 6.37 1.36 0.68
C HIS A 15 5.88 1.13 2.11
N ALA A 16 5.91 2.15 2.97
CA ALA A 16 5.42 2.04 4.34
C ALA A 16 3.91 1.69 4.38
N ILE A 17 3.12 2.33 3.51
CA ILE A 17 1.68 2.01 3.36
C ILE A 17 1.52 0.57 2.86
N ALA A 18 2.31 0.13 1.87
CA ALA A 18 2.23 -1.23 1.35
C ALA A 18 2.54 -2.31 2.37
N GLN A 19 3.58 -2.12 3.17
CA GLN A 19 3.89 -3.04 4.26
C GLN A 19 2.74 -3.10 5.27
N ALA A 20 2.27 -1.95 5.75
CA ALA A 20 1.18 -1.91 6.73
C ALA A 20 -0.11 -2.58 6.23
N PHE A 21 -0.47 -2.38 4.95
CA PHE A 21 -1.66 -3.01 4.37
C PHE A 21 -1.48 -4.52 4.17
N ASN A 22 -0.31 -4.99 3.77
CA ASN A 22 -0.01 -6.41 3.68
C ASN A 22 -0.05 -7.10 5.06
N ASP A 23 0.46 -6.43 6.10
CA ASP A 23 0.45 -6.96 7.47
C ASP A 23 -0.97 -7.10 8.05
N VAL A 24 -1.86 -6.16 7.73
CA VAL A 24 -3.24 -6.15 8.26
C VAL A 24 -4.18 -7.04 7.47
N PHE A 25 -4.09 -7.03 6.13
CA PHE A 25 -5.05 -7.71 5.25
C PHE A 25 -4.51 -8.99 4.62
N GLY A 26 -3.25 -9.34 4.87
CA GLY A 26 -2.56 -10.45 4.23
C GLY A 26 -1.92 -10.07 2.89
N GLU A 27 -0.85 -10.78 2.55
CA GLU A 27 -0.07 -10.55 1.35
C GLU A 27 -0.93 -10.75 0.07
N GLY A 28 -0.87 -9.82 -0.88
CA GLY A 28 -1.63 -9.88 -2.13
C GLY A 28 -3.09 -9.38 -2.03
N SER A 29 -3.54 -8.95 -0.86
CA SER A 29 -4.89 -8.39 -0.67
C SER A 29 -5.04 -6.97 -1.20
N CYS A 30 -3.93 -6.23 -1.36
CA CYS A 30 -3.92 -4.79 -1.66
C CYS A 30 -3.06 -4.46 -2.90
N HIS A 31 -3.58 -3.58 -3.76
CA HIS A 31 -2.84 -2.92 -4.83
C HIS A 31 -2.69 -1.45 -4.48
N ILE A 32 -1.44 -0.98 -4.32
CA ILE A 32 -1.15 0.41 -3.98
C ILE A 32 -0.58 1.15 -5.17
N GLU A 33 -1.19 2.30 -5.45
CA GLU A 33 -0.78 3.25 -6.47
C GLU A 33 -0.47 4.58 -5.76
N GLY A 34 0.58 5.30 -6.17
CA GLY A 34 1.04 6.51 -5.49
C GLY A 34 1.47 7.63 -6.42
#